data_AF-A0A5C7GG04-F1
#
_entry.id   AF-A0A5C7GG04-F1
#
_cell.length_a   1.000
_cell.length_b   1.000
_cell.length_c   1.000
_cell.angle_alpha   90.00
_cell.angle_beta   90.00
_cell.angle_gamma   90.00
#
_symmetry.space_group_name_H-M   'P 1'
#
loop_
_entity.id
_entity.type
_entity.pdbx_description
1 polymer ?
#
loop_
_entity_poly.entity_id
_entity_poly.type
_entity_poly.pdbx_seq_one_letter_code
_entity_poly.pdbx_strand_id
1 'polypeptide(L)'
;MTLSVIILLATGSSLLTIALNDNKSIPLGTFTTWTGMISLPLTIYWGANELREPSSKLNRILSEFLRIIIIFGILWVPISYLLAGNLSFTFSEKETFQGGQVAMRWFWRLSYGIGIGAILTLIIYWISLLFKKKKTVTNNV
;
A
#
# COMPACT_ATOMS: atom_id res chain seq x y z
N MET A 1 -1.58 4.59 12.02
CA MET A 1 -1.67 3.15 11.72
C MET A 1 -0.47 2.64 10.96
N THR A 2 -0.15 3.14 9.75
CA THR A 2 0.98 2.65 8.93
C THR A 2 2.31 2.57 9.69
N LEU A 3 2.70 3.63 10.40
CA LEU A 3 3.94 3.66 11.20
C LEU A 3 3.96 2.60 12.30
N SER A 4 2.85 2.42 13.02
CA SER A 4 2.72 1.40 14.06
C SER A 4 2.91 0.00 13.49
N VAL A 5 2.32 -0.29 12.32
CA VAL A 5 2.48 -1.58 11.63
C VAL A 5 3.92 -1.78 11.16
N ILE A 6 4.57 -0.75 10.62
CA ILE A 6 5.98 -0.80 10.25
C ILE A 6 6.86 -1.14 11.46
N ILE A 7 6.59 -0.53 12.62
CA ILE A 7 7.33 -0.82 13.87
C ILE A 7 7.14 -2.28 14.29
N LEU A 8 5.90 -2.80 14.25
CA LEU A 8 5.63 -4.20 14.59
C LEU A 8 6.37 -5.16 13.66
N LEU A 9 6.39 -4.87 12.35
CA LEU A 9 7.09 -5.68 11.35
C LEU A 9 8.61 -5.61 11.52
N ALA A 10 9.16 -4.42 11.70
CA ALA A 10 10.59 -4.21 11.85
C ALA A 10 11.15 -4.84 13.14
N THR A 11 10.35 -4.86 14.21
CA THR A 11 10.71 -5.49 15.48
C THR A 11 10.46 -7.00 15.52
N GLY A 12 9.82 -7.57 14.50
CA GLY A 12 9.43 -8.98 14.51
C GLY A 12 8.49 -9.32 15.67
N SER A 13 7.59 -8.41 16.04
CA SER A 13 6.73 -8.53 17.22
C SER A 13 5.95 -9.86 17.23
N SER A 14 5.92 -10.53 18.38
CA SER A 14 5.14 -11.76 18.59
C SER A 14 3.63 -11.58 18.37
N LEU A 15 3.13 -10.35 18.43
CA LEU A 15 1.74 -10.03 18.09
C LEU A 15 1.39 -10.43 16.65
N LEU A 16 2.35 -10.39 15.73
CA LEU A 16 2.13 -10.72 14.32
C LEU A 16 1.94 -12.22 14.08
N THR A 17 2.40 -13.08 15.00
CA THR A 17 2.32 -14.54 14.87
C THR A 17 1.15 -15.16 15.65
N ILE A 18 0.36 -14.34 16.36
CA ILE A 18 -0.86 -14.80 17.04
C ILE A 18 -1.82 -15.39 16.00
N ALA A 19 -2.22 -16.64 16.21
CA ALA A 19 -3.25 -17.30 15.42
C ALA A 19 -4.64 -16.85 15.85
N LEU A 20 -5.50 -16.55 14.87
CA LEU A 20 -6.90 -16.16 15.08
C LEU A 20 -7.89 -17.33 14.96
N ASN A 21 -7.39 -18.54 14.65
CA ASN A 21 -8.19 -19.74 14.58
C ASN A 21 -7.45 -20.94 15.20
N ASP A 22 -8.21 -21.95 15.60
CA ASP A 22 -7.69 -23.16 16.26
C ASP A 22 -6.68 -23.93 15.40
N ASN A 23 -6.89 -23.91 14.08
CA ASN A 23 -6.01 -24.55 13.10
C ASN A 23 -4.72 -23.76 12.83
N LYS A 24 -4.50 -22.61 13.48
CA LYS A 24 -3.33 -21.73 13.33
C LYS A 24 -3.01 -21.29 11.90
N SER A 25 -3.98 -21.34 11.01
CA SER A 25 -3.81 -21.00 9.59
C SER A 25 -4.09 -19.53 9.28
N ILE A 26 -4.63 -18.78 10.24
CA ILE A 26 -5.01 -17.38 10.10
C ILE A 26 -4.17 -16.52 11.08
N PRO A 27 -3.04 -15.94 10.64
CA PRO A 27 -2.23 -15.10 11.51
C PRO A 27 -2.78 -13.67 11.62
N LEU A 28 -2.79 -13.12 12.82
CA LEU A 28 -3.14 -11.71 13.11
C LEU A 28 -2.26 -10.73 12.32
N GLY A 29 -1.00 -11.11 12.08
CA GLY A 29 -0.06 -10.34 11.28
C GLY A 29 -0.57 -10.03 9.87
N THR A 30 -1.33 -10.95 9.24
CA THR A 30 -1.89 -10.71 7.90
C THR A 30 -2.87 -9.55 7.88
N PHE A 31 -3.81 -9.51 8.84
CA PHE A 31 -4.77 -8.41 8.94
C PHE A 31 -4.12 -7.11 9.41
N THR A 32 -3.14 -7.21 10.31
CA THR A 32 -2.36 -6.05 10.78
C THR A 32 -1.59 -5.41 9.62
N THR A 33 -0.91 -6.22 8.81
CA THR A 33 -0.18 -5.77 7.62
C THR A 33 -1.12 -5.25 6.54
N TRP A 34 -2.27 -5.90 6.33
CA TRP A 34 -3.29 -5.46 5.37
C TRP A 34 -3.85 -4.07 5.72
N THR A 35 -4.24 -3.85 6.98
CA THR A 35 -4.70 -2.54 7.45
C THR A 35 -3.59 -1.49 7.38
N GLY A 36 -2.34 -1.87 7.68
CA GLY A 36 -1.16 -1.02 7.48
C GLY A 36 -1.01 -0.57 6.03
N MET A 37 -1.10 -1.50 5.07
CA MET A 37 -0.95 -1.22 3.63
C MET A 37 -2.04 -0.29 3.09
N ILE A 38 -3.30 -0.47 3.50
CA ILE A 38 -4.40 0.38 3.04
C ILE A 38 -4.33 1.78 3.69
N SER A 39 -3.84 1.85 4.94
CA SER A 39 -3.93 3.09 5.72
C SER A 39 -3.17 4.28 5.11
N LEU A 40 -1.99 4.07 4.52
CA LEU A 40 -1.22 5.16 3.91
C LEU A 40 -1.92 5.79 2.69
N PRO A 41 -2.29 5.03 1.64
CA PRO A 41 -2.96 5.61 0.48
C PRO A 41 -4.32 6.23 0.83
N LEU A 42 -5.07 5.66 1.79
CA LEU A 42 -6.30 6.30 2.30
C LEU A 42 -6.01 7.62 3.01
N THR A 43 -4.97 7.68 3.85
CA THR A 43 -4.57 8.91 4.54
C THR A 43 -4.20 9.99 3.54
N ILE A 44 -3.51 9.65 2.45
CA ILE A 44 -3.17 10.60 1.38
C ILE A 44 -4.44 11.06 0.67
N TYR A 45 -5.34 10.14 0.33
CA TYR A 45 -6.58 10.44 -0.39
C TYR A 45 -7.50 11.38 0.40
N TRP A 46 -7.63 11.18 1.71
CA TRP A 46 -8.44 12.05 2.56
C TRP A 46 -7.69 13.29 3.07
N GLY A 47 -6.37 13.23 3.21
CA GLY A 47 -5.57 14.34 3.71
C GLY A 47 -5.28 15.43 2.66
N ALA A 48 -5.32 15.09 1.37
CA ALA A 48 -5.12 16.03 0.28
C ALA A 48 -6.41 16.23 -0.53
N ASN A 49 -7.15 17.32 -0.23
CA ASN A 49 -8.42 17.64 -0.91
C ASN A 49 -8.28 17.64 -2.45
N GLU A 50 -7.17 18.14 -2.99
CA GLU A 50 -6.87 18.16 -4.42
C GLU A 50 -6.65 16.78 -5.05
N LEU A 51 -6.39 15.74 -4.27
CA LEU A 51 -6.34 14.35 -4.75
C LEU A 51 -7.70 13.66 -4.65
N ARG A 52 -8.65 14.21 -3.90
CA ARG A 52 -10.05 13.76 -3.89
C ARG A 52 -10.87 14.45 -4.97
N GLU A 53 -10.70 15.75 -5.08
CA GLU A 53 -11.40 16.67 -5.99
C GLU A 53 -10.37 17.44 -6.82
N PRO A 54 -9.82 16.82 -7.88
CA PRO A 54 -8.70 17.39 -8.62
C PRO A 54 -9.10 18.59 -9.48
N SER A 55 -8.46 19.75 -9.22
CA SER A 55 -8.63 20.97 -10.03
C SER A 55 -7.71 21.04 -11.26
N SER A 56 -6.62 20.28 -11.26
CA SER A 56 -5.58 20.34 -12.30
C SER A 56 -5.38 18.99 -13.00
N LYS A 57 -4.86 19.00 -14.23
CA LYS A 57 -4.59 17.78 -15.00
C LYS A 57 -3.64 16.83 -14.27
N LEU A 58 -2.58 17.37 -13.65
CA LEU A 58 -1.63 16.57 -12.87
C LEU A 58 -2.31 15.92 -11.65
N ASN A 59 -3.06 16.70 -10.87
CA ASN A 59 -3.77 16.19 -9.70
C ASN A 59 -4.82 15.14 -10.09
N ARG A 60 -5.43 15.26 -11.27
CA ARG A 60 -6.36 14.25 -11.80
C ARG A 60 -5.64 12.92 -12.06
N ILE A 61 -4.47 12.95 -12.70
CA ILE A 61 -3.66 11.74 -12.92
C ILE A 61 -3.24 11.11 -11.58
N LEU A 62 -2.76 11.94 -10.64
CA LEU A 62 -2.37 11.47 -9.30
C LEU A 62 -3.57 10.89 -8.52
N SER A 63 -4.76 11.49 -8.64
CA SER A 63 -5.99 11.00 -8.02
C SER A 63 -6.36 9.61 -8.53
N GLU A 64 -6.39 9.42 -9.85
CA GLU A 64 -6.71 8.12 -10.45
C GLU A 64 -5.67 7.06 -10.08
N PHE A 65 -4.39 7.41 -10.13
CA PHE A 65 -3.32 6.50 -9.71
C PHE A 65 -3.44 6.10 -8.24
N LEU A 66 -3.76 7.05 -7.35
CA LEU A 66 -3.99 6.78 -5.94
C LEU A 66 -5.20 5.88 -5.70
N ARG A 67 -6.30 6.08 -6.45
CA ARG A 67 -7.49 5.22 -6.39
C ARG A 67 -7.15 3.78 -6.78
N ILE A 68 -6.36 3.59 -7.83
CA ILE A 68 -5.86 2.27 -8.24
C ILE A 68 -5.03 1.63 -7.13
N ILE A 69 -4.13 2.39 -6.48
CA ILE A 69 -3.34 1.90 -5.34
C ILE A 69 -4.24 1.47 -4.18
N ILE A 70 -5.28 2.24 -3.86
CA ILE A 70 -6.25 1.88 -2.80
C ILE A 70 -6.94 0.57 -3.14
N ILE A 71 -7.41 0.41 -4.39
CA ILE A 71 -8.05 -0.84 -4.85
C ILE A 71 -7.09 -2.01 -4.70
N PHE A 72 -5.82 -1.87 -5.13
CA PHE A 72 -4.83 -2.92 -4.93
C PHE A 72 -4.51 -3.18 -3.45
N GLY A 73 -4.53 -2.16 -2.60
CA GLY A 73 -4.42 -2.32 -1.14
C GLY A 73 -5.56 -3.15 -0.56
N ILE A 74 -6.80 -2.89 -0.97
CA ILE A 74 -7.97 -3.67 -0.55
C ILE A 74 -7.87 -5.10 -1.07
N LEU A 75 -7.49 -5.29 -2.34
CA LEU A 75 -7.35 -6.62 -2.95
C LEU A 75 -6.07 -7.36 -2.56
N TRP A 76 -5.21 -6.77 -1.73
CA TRP A 76 -3.90 -7.33 -1.42
C TRP A 76 -3.99 -8.72 -0.77
N VAL A 77 -4.85 -8.92 0.24
CA VAL A 77 -5.01 -10.25 0.87
C VAL A 77 -5.56 -11.30 -0.10
N PRO A 78 -6.67 -11.06 -0.83
CA PRO A 78 -7.17 -12.01 -1.82
C PRO A 78 -6.13 -12.40 -2.88
N ILE A 79 -5.43 -11.42 -3.46
CA ILE A 79 -4.42 -11.67 -4.48
C ILE A 79 -3.25 -12.46 -3.88
N SER A 80 -2.79 -12.08 -2.68
CA SER A 80 -1.69 -12.76 -1.99
C SER A 80 -2.04 -14.19 -1.61
N TYR A 81 -3.30 -14.45 -1.22
CA TYR A 81 -3.79 -15.81 -0.97
C TYR A 81 -3.77 -16.65 -2.25
N LEU A 82 -4.22 -16.10 -3.38
CA LEU A 82 -4.16 -16.80 -4.67
C LEU A 82 -2.72 -17.12 -5.08
N LEU A 83 -1.77 -16.23 -4.77
CA LEU A 83 -0.35 -16.43 -5.05
C LEU A 83 0.31 -17.45 -4.12
N ALA A 84 0.02 -17.43 -2.81
CA ALA A 84 0.70 -18.25 -1.82
C ALA A 84 -0.03 -19.59 -1.52
N GLY A 85 -1.34 -19.65 -1.73
CA GLY A 85 -2.20 -20.77 -1.34
C GLY A 85 -2.52 -20.85 0.16
N ASN A 86 -2.12 -19.84 0.95
CA ASN A 86 -2.33 -19.78 2.40
C ASN A 86 -2.37 -18.32 2.89
N LEU A 87 -2.97 -18.08 4.07
CA LEU A 87 -3.10 -16.74 4.66
C LEU A 87 -1.85 -16.26 5.43
N SER A 88 -0.85 -17.12 5.61
CA SER A 88 0.46 -16.75 6.17
C SER A 88 1.44 -16.26 5.11
N PHE A 89 1.04 -16.29 3.83
CA PHE A 89 1.84 -15.92 2.66
C PHE A 89 3.22 -16.59 2.63
N THR A 90 3.28 -17.86 3.02
CA THR A 90 4.50 -18.66 2.97
C THR A 90 4.78 -19.15 1.55
N PHE A 91 6.01 -18.98 1.09
CA PHE A 91 6.51 -19.44 -0.21
C PHE A 91 7.64 -20.46 -0.02
N SER A 92 7.84 -21.32 -1.01
CA SER A 92 8.81 -22.41 -0.99
C SER A 92 9.45 -22.62 -2.36
N GLU A 93 10.57 -23.34 -2.41
CA GLU A 93 11.27 -23.69 -3.66
C GLU A 93 10.58 -24.84 -4.39
N LYS A 94 9.34 -24.60 -4.84
CA LYS A 94 8.55 -25.53 -5.64
C LYS A 94 8.52 -25.07 -7.09
N GLU A 95 8.45 -26.02 -8.02
CA GLU A 95 8.30 -25.74 -9.45
C GLU A 95 6.90 -25.21 -9.81
N THR A 96 5.90 -25.50 -8.99
CA THR A 96 4.53 -25.01 -9.19
C THR A 96 4.43 -23.51 -9.00
N PHE A 97 3.59 -22.84 -9.79
CA PHE A 97 3.42 -21.38 -9.69
C PHE A 97 2.93 -20.94 -8.31
N GLN A 98 1.78 -21.46 -7.85
CA GLN A 98 1.22 -21.11 -6.55
C GLN A 98 2.13 -21.61 -5.42
N GLY A 99 2.46 -20.72 -4.48
CA GLY A 99 3.40 -20.98 -3.38
C GLY A 99 4.86 -21.11 -3.81
N GLY A 100 5.17 -20.95 -5.10
CA GLY A 100 6.52 -21.01 -5.66
C GLY A 100 7.21 -19.65 -5.75
N GLN A 101 8.47 -19.66 -6.20
CA GLN A 101 9.33 -18.47 -6.28
C GLN A 101 8.83 -17.40 -7.26
N VAL A 102 8.16 -17.82 -8.34
CA VAL A 102 7.59 -16.88 -9.31
C VAL A 102 6.43 -16.11 -8.67
N ALA A 103 5.53 -16.78 -7.95
CA ALA A 103 4.44 -16.14 -7.22
C ALA A 103 4.97 -15.22 -6.11
N MET A 104 6.04 -15.63 -5.41
CA MET A 104 6.71 -14.79 -4.41
C MET A 104 7.18 -13.45 -5.00
N ARG A 105 7.78 -13.45 -6.20
CA ARG A 105 8.20 -12.22 -6.88
C ARG A 105 7.00 -11.30 -7.19
N TRP A 106 5.88 -11.85 -7.63
CA TRP A 106 4.66 -11.08 -7.87
C TRP A 106 4.06 -10.52 -6.58
N PHE A 107 4.06 -11.30 -5.51
CA PHE A 107 3.65 -10.88 -4.18
C PHE A 107 4.44 -9.66 -3.70
N TRP A 108 5.78 -9.69 -3.82
CA TRP A 108 6.61 -8.55 -3.43
C TRP A 108 6.42 -7.34 -4.34
N ARG A 109 6.27 -7.53 -5.66
CA ARG A 109 5.98 -6.44 -6.59
C ARG A 109 4.68 -5.72 -6.24
N LEU A 110 3.63 -6.47 -5.93
CA LEU A 110 2.36 -5.91 -5.48
C LEU A 110 2.53 -5.14 -4.15
N SER A 111 3.16 -5.79 -3.17
CA SER A 111 3.32 -5.22 -1.81
C SER A 111 4.14 -3.94 -1.82
N TYR A 112 5.30 -3.94 -2.48
CA TYR A 112 6.13 -2.75 -2.61
C TYR A 112 5.49 -1.72 -3.54
N GLY A 113 4.81 -2.15 -4.60
CA GLY A 113 4.10 -1.26 -5.53
C GLY A 113 3.06 -0.38 -4.83
N ILE A 114 2.29 -0.94 -3.88
CA ILE A 114 1.31 -0.18 -3.09
C ILE A 114 2.02 0.89 -2.24
N GLY A 115 3.03 0.48 -1.45
CA GLY A 115 3.73 1.39 -0.54
C GLY A 115 4.51 2.48 -1.26
N ILE A 116 5.36 2.10 -2.22
CA ILE A 116 6.17 3.02 -3.02
C ILE A 116 5.27 3.92 -3.87
N GLY A 117 4.25 3.36 -4.51
CA GLY A 117 3.30 4.14 -5.32
C GLY A 117 2.59 5.22 -4.52
N ALA A 118 2.15 4.90 -3.29
CA ALA A 118 1.52 5.88 -2.41
C ALA A 118 2.50 7.01 -2.02
N ILE A 119 3.73 6.67 -1.63
CA ILE A 119 4.76 7.65 -1.26
C ILE A 119 5.11 8.55 -2.46
N LEU A 120 5.34 7.97 -3.65
CA LEU A 120 5.64 8.72 -4.86
C LEU A 120 4.51 9.68 -5.22
N THR A 121 3.25 9.25 -5.10
CA THR A 121 2.08 10.10 -5.33
C THR A 121 2.12 11.34 -4.42
N LEU A 122 2.39 11.14 -3.13
CA LEU A 122 2.48 12.22 -2.15
C LEU A 122 3.64 13.19 -2.46
N ILE A 123 4.81 12.65 -2.80
CA ILE A 123 5.99 13.47 -3.15
C ILE A 123 5.71 14.32 -4.38
N ILE A 124 5.16 13.74 -5.46
CA ILE A 124 4.84 14.47 -6.68
C ILE A 124 3.77 15.54 -6.39
N TYR A 125 2.77 15.21 -5.57
CA TYR A 125 1.77 16.19 -5.14
C TYR A 125 2.40 17.38 -4.40
N TRP A 126 3.27 17.15 -3.42
CA TRP A 126 3.95 18.24 -2.71
C TRP A 126 4.84 19.08 -3.63
N ILE A 127 5.58 18.45 -4.54
CA ILE A 127 6.37 19.16 -5.54
C ILE A 127 5.47 20.07 -6.38
N SER A 128 4.28 19.61 -6.77
CA SER A 128 3.32 20.41 -7.54
C SER A 128 2.85 21.67 -6.80
N LEU A 129 2.72 21.59 -5.46
CA LEU A 129 2.31 22.73 -4.63
C LEU A 129 3.38 23.82 -4.59
N LEU A 130 4.66 23.47 -4.62
CA LEU A 130 5.77 24.43 -4.65
C LEU A 130 5.72 25.30 -5.92
N PHE A 131 5.35 24.71 -7.05
CA PHE A 131 5.21 25.43 -8.32
C PHE A 131 3.94 26.29 -8.38
N LYS A 132 2.81 25.84 -7.80
CA LYS A 132 1.60 26.67 -7.69
C LYS A 132 1.88 27.95 -6.89
N LYS A 133 2.58 27.84 -5.74
CA LYS A 133 2.89 28.99 -4.88
C LYS A 133 3.72 30.06 -5.59
N LYS A 134 4.70 29.67 -6.42
CA LYS A 134 5.54 30.60 -7.18
C LYS A 134 4.75 31.42 -8.20
N LYS A 135 3.77 30.80 -8.88
CA LYS A 135 2.95 31.47 -9.89
C LYS A 135 2.03 32.55 -9.29
N THR A 136 1.47 32.31 -8.11
CA THR A 136 0.62 33.30 -7.42
C THR A 136 1.40 34.53 -6.98
N VAL A 137 2.66 34.39 -6.55
CA VAL A 137 3.50 35.53 -6.14
C VAL A 137 3.87 36.40 -7.34
N THR A 138 4.26 35.80 -8.47
CA THR A 138 4.66 36.56 -9.66
C THR A 138 3.49 37.31 -10.32
N ASN A 139 2.26 36.82 -10.20
CA ASN A 139 1.08 37.50 -10.75
C ASN A 139 0.56 38.66 -9.89
N ASN A 140 1.05 38.81 -8.65
CA ASN A 140 0.61 39.83 -7.70
C ASN A 140 1.65 40.95 -7.48
N VAL A 141 2.72 40.99 -8.30
CA VAL A 141 3.74 42.05 -8.36
C VAL A 141 3.63 42.74 -9.71
#